data_AF-A0A7Y8MEA9-F1
#
_entry.id   AF-A0A7Y8MEA9-F1
#
_cell.length_a   1.000
_cell.length_b   1.000
_cell.length_c   1.000
_cell.angle_alpha   90.00
_cell.angle_beta   90.00
_cell.angle_gamma   90.00
#
_symmetry.space_group_name_H-M   'P 1'
#
loop_
_entity.id
_entity.type
_entity.pdbx_description
1 polymer ?
#
loop_
_entity_poly.entity_id
_entity_poly.type
_entity_poly.pdbx_seq_one_letter_code
_entity_poly.pdbx_strand_id
1 'polypeptide(L)'
;MTAFLSVFITIFIAELGDKTQIAAALFAAEGDRPAWLVFLATSAALVASAGAAVLLGGAAGRFVQGPTLKIIAGVAFIVIGALMIRGALKGAGAA
;
A
#
# COMPACT_ATOMS: atom_id res chain seq x y z
N MET A 1 -16.37 -7.91 17.19
CA MET A 1 -15.51 -8.46 16.11
C MET A 1 -14.12 -8.68 16.69
N THR A 2 -13.48 -9.81 16.40
CA THR A 2 -12.07 -10.00 16.80
C THR A 2 -11.19 -9.00 16.05
N ALA A 3 -10.15 -8.46 16.70
CA ALA A 3 -9.26 -7.45 16.10
C ALA A 3 -8.69 -7.92 14.74
N PHE A 4 -8.41 -9.22 14.61
CA PHE A 4 -8.05 -9.87 13.36
C PHE A 4 -9.05 -9.61 12.23
N LEU A 5 -10.34 -9.86 12.48
CA LEU A 5 -11.37 -9.75 11.44
C LEU A 5 -11.58 -8.29 11.02
N SER A 6 -11.52 -7.36 11.96
CA SER A 6 -11.59 -5.92 11.66
C SER A 6 -10.44 -5.48 10.77
N VAL A 7 -9.19 -5.79 11.14
CA VAL A 7 -8.01 -5.44 10.33
C VAL A 7 -8.06 -6.11 8.97
N PHE A 8 -8.39 -7.40 8.91
CA PHE A 8 -8.51 -8.13 7.64
C PHE A 8 -9.51 -7.47 6.70
N ILE A 9 -10.74 -7.23 7.15
CA ILE A 9 -11.78 -6.62 6.30
C ILE A 9 -11.38 -5.20 5.88
N THR A 10 -10.85 -4.39 6.80
CA THR A 10 -10.44 -3.02 6.48
C THR A 10 -9.36 -2.98 5.42
N ILE A 11 -8.29 -3.76 5.59
CA ILE A 11 -7.18 -3.80 4.62
C ILE A 11 -7.65 -4.44 3.31
N PHE A 12 -8.42 -5.53 3.37
CA PHE A 12 -8.94 -6.19 2.18
C PHE A 12 -9.74 -5.21 1.31
N ILE A 13 -10.69 -4.48 1.90
CA ILE A 13 -11.48 -3.49 1.17
C ILE A 13 -10.60 -2.33 0.67
N ALA A 14 -9.63 -1.88 1.47
CA ALA A 14 -8.74 -0.78 1.08
C ALA A 14 -7.83 -1.14 -0.11
N GLU A 15 -7.45 -2.40 -0.24
CA GLU A 15 -6.56 -2.89 -1.30
C GLU A 15 -7.31 -3.39 -2.55
N LEU A 16 -8.63 -3.61 -2.48
CA LEU A 16 -9.42 -4.11 -3.61
C LEU A 16 -9.38 -3.13 -4.80
N GLY A 17 -8.87 -3.60 -5.94
CA GLY A 17 -8.80 -2.82 -7.17
C GLY A 17 -7.66 -1.81 -7.21
N ASP A 18 -6.68 -1.93 -6.32
CA ASP A 18 -5.48 -1.10 -6.38
C ASP A 18 -4.67 -1.37 -7.67
N LYS A 19 -3.87 -0.37 -8.07
CA LYS A 19 -2.97 -0.41 -9.22
C LYS A 19 -2.03 -1.62 -9.19
N THR A 20 -1.62 -2.06 -8.00
CA THR A 20 -0.78 -3.25 -7.86
C THR A 20 -1.49 -4.52 -8.31
N GLN A 21 -2.80 -4.66 -8.06
CA GLN A 21 -3.61 -5.80 -8.51
C GLN A 21 -3.82 -5.77 -10.03
N ILE A 22 -4.06 -4.58 -10.61
CA ILE A 22 -4.16 -4.42 -12.06
C ILE A 22 -2.83 -4.77 -12.73
N ALA A 23 -1.70 -4.33 -12.17
CA ALA A 23 -0.37 -4.68 -12.67
C ALA A 23 -0.09 -6.19 -12.57
N ALA A 24 -0.50 -6.84 -11.48
CA ALA A 24 -0.40 -8.28 -11.32
C ALA A 24 -1.21 -9.04 -12.37
N ALA A 25 -2.44 -8.60 -12.65
CA ALA A 25 -3.28 -9.17 -13.70
C ALA A 25 -2.66 -8.97 -15.09
N LEU A 26 -2.10 -7.78 -15.35
CA LEU A 26 -1.40 -7.49 -16.61
C LEU A 26 -0.18 -8.40 -16.80
N PHE A 27 0.64 -8.58 -15.76
CA PHE A 27 1.78 -9.50 -15.83
C PHE A 27 1.37 -10.97 -16.03
N ALA A 28 0.21 -11.37 -15.52
CA ALA A 28 -0.33 -12.70 -15.73
C ALA A 28 -0.91 -12.88 -17.14
N ALA A 29 -1.37 -11.81 -17.79
CA ALA A 29 -1.97 -11.83 -19.12
C ALA A 29 -0.95 -11.67 -20.26
N GLU A 30 0.07 -10.83 -20.07
CA GLU A 30 1.07 -10.51 -21.11
C GLU A 30 2.37 -11.30 -20.98
N GLY A 31 2.64 -11.90 -19.83
CA GLY A 31 3.93 -12.54 -19.58
C GLY A 31 4.06 -13.94 -20.19
N ASP A 32 5.27 -14.28 -20.66
CA ASP A 32 5.68 -15.65 -21.01
C ASP A 32 5.73 -16.62 -19.80
N ARG A 33 5.28 -16.17 -18.62
CA ARG A 33 5.31 -16.94 -17.37
C ARG A 33 3.91 -17.45 -17.03
N PRO A 34 3.81 -18.63 -16.41
CA PRO A 34 2.51 -19.16 -16.03
C PRO A 34 1.85 -18.30 -14.95
N ALA A 35 0.54 -18.06 -15.09
CA ALA A 35 -0.23 -17.18 -14.22
C ALA A 35 -0.14 -17.54 -12.72
N TRP A 36 -0.03 -18.83 -12.38
CA TRP A 36 0.12 -19.28 -10.99
C TRP A 36 1.43 -18.79 -10.35
N LEU A 37 2.50 -18.65 -11.14
CA LEU A 37 3.79 -18.18 -10.66
C LEU A 37 3.76 -16.67 -10.43
N VAL A 38 3.08 -15.92 -11.30
CA VAL A 38 2.80 -14.49 -11.09
C VAL A 38 1.97 -14.29 -9.83
N PHE A 39 0.90 -15.08 -9.64
CA PHE A 39 0.07 -15.04 -8.44
C PHE A 39 0.87 -15.28 -7.16
N LEU A 40 1.72 -16.31 -7.12
CA LEU A 40 2.56 -16.60 -5.96
C LEU A 40 3.55 -15.47 -5.69
N ALA A 41 4.21 -14.95 -6.72
CA ALA A 41 5.19 -13.88 -6.59
C ALA A 41 4.56 -12.59 -6.05
N THR A 42 3.43 -12.16 -6.62
CA THR A 42 2.73 -10.94 -6.19
C THR A 42 2.09 -11.10 -4.81
N SER A 43 1.53 -12.27 -4.50
CA SER A 43 1.01 -12.57 -3.18
C SER A 43 2.11 -12.58 -2.12
N ALA A 44 3.25 -13.20 -2.41
CA ALA A 44 4.41 -13.20 -1.51
C ALA A 44 4.94 -11.78 -1.29
N ALA A 45 5.01 -10.96 -2.35
CA ALA A 45 5.42 -9.56 -2.25
C ALA A 45 4.45 -8.74 -1.38
N LEU A 46 3.12 -8.93 -1.54
CA LEU A 46 2.10 -8.28 -0.73
C LEU A 46 2.20 -8.66 0.75
N VAL A 47 2.34 -9.96 1.05
CA VAL A 47 2.49 -10.43 2.43
C VAL A 47 3.79 -9.91 3.04
N ALA A 48 4.89 -9.92 2.29
CA ALA A 48 6.18 -9.42 2.76
C ALA A 48 6.14 -7.91 3.04
N SER A 49 5.54 -7.11 2.15
CA SER A 49 5.45 -5.66 2.32
C SER A 49 4.52 -5.29 3.47
N ALA A 50 3.34 -5.91 3.57
CA ALA A 50 2.42 -5.71 4.68
C ALA A 50 3.02 -6.16 6.02
N GLY A 51 3.71 -7.31 6.03
CA GLY A 51 4.43 -7.80 7.19
C GLY A 51 5.51 -6.82 7.65
N ALA A 52 6.32 -6.31 6.71
CA ALA A 52 7.32 -5.29 7.02
C ALA A 52 6.68 -4.02 7.59
N ALA A 53 5.58 -3.53 7.00
CA ALA A 53 4.86 -2.36 7.50
C ALA A 53 4.34 -2.55 8.92
N VAL A 54 3.76 -3.71 9.25
CA VAL A 54 3.27 -4.03 10.59
C VAL A 54 4.41 -4.16 11.59
N LEU A 55 5.50 -4.83 11.24
CA LEU A 55 6.67 -4.99 12.12
C LEU A 55 7.34 -3.65 12.42
N LEU A 56 7.59 -2.84 11.39
CA LEU A 56 8.20 -1.53 11.52
C LEU A 56 7.28 -0.55 12.24
N GLY A 57 5.99 -0.53 11.88
CA GLY A 57 4.97 0.30 12.53
C GLY A 57 4.79 -0.06 14.00
N GLY A 58 4.78 -1.35 14.33
CA GLY A 58 4.72 -1.84 15.71
C GLY A 58 5.96 -1.46 16.51
N ALA A 59 7.16 -1.59 15.93
CA ALA A 59 8.41 -1.18 16.56
C ALA A 59 8.46 0.35 16.79
N ALA A 60 8.12 1.13 15.77
CA ALA A 60 8.08 2.60 15.85
C ALA A 60 7.03 3.11 16.84
N GLY A 61 5.88 2.42 16.93
CA GLY A 61 4.82 2.72 17.90
C GLY A 61 5.23 2.57 19.36
N ARG A 62 6.37 1.93 19.66
CA ARG A 62 6.95 1.91 21.02
C ARG A 62 7.59 3.24 21.40
N PHE A 63 8.04 4.02 20.41
CA PHE A 63 8.69 5.32 20.61
C PHE A 63 7.76 6.50 20.35
N VAL A 64 6.78 6.34 19.46
CA VAL A 64 5.86 7.39 19.05
C VAL A 64 4.43 6.96 19.38
N GLN A 65 3.87 7.51 20.46
CA GLN A 65 2.54 7.14 20.96
C GLN A 65 1.57 8.33 21.00
N GLY A 66 0.28 8.01 20.95
CA GLY A 66 -0.79 8.97 21.20
C GLY A 66 -0.95 10.04 20.11
N PRO A 67 -1.18 11.31 20.49
CA PRO A 67 -1.45 12.40 19.53
C PRO A 67 -0.33 12.62 18.52
N THR A 68 0.93 12.42 18.91
CA THR A 68 2.10 12.64 18.06
C THR A 68 2.09 11.76 16.82
N LEU A 69 1.69 10.48 16.95
CA LEU A 69 1.58 9.56 15.82
C LEU A 69 0.54 10.04 14.80
N LYS A 70 -0.62 10.52 15.29
CA LYS A 70 -1.68 11.05 14.43
C LYS A 70 -1.25 12.30 13.68
N ILE A 71 -0.53 13.21 14.36
CA ILE A 71 -0.02 14.44 13.74
C ILE A 71 1.01 14.09 12.67
N ILE A 72 1.97 13.21 12.96
CA ILE A 72 2.98 12.79 11.98
C ILE A 72 2.32 12.14 10.77
N ALA A 73 1.37 11.21 10.97
CA ALA A 73 0.64 10.57 9.89
C ALA A 73 -0.14 11.58 9.04
N GLY A 74 -0.83 12.54 9.68
CA GLY A 74 -1.57 13.59 8.98
C GLY A 74 -0.66 14.52 8.16
N VAL A 75 0.46 14.96 8.73
CA VAL A 75 1.46 15.78 8.02
C VAL A 75 2.03 15.01 6.84
N ALA A 76 2.42 13.74 7.03
CA ALA A 76 2.92 12.90 5.95
C ALA A 76 1.89 12.75 4.82
N PHE A 77 0.61 12.56 5.16
CA PHE A 77 -0.47 12.46 4.18
C PHE A 77 -0.65 13.75 3.37
N ILE A 78 -0.61 14.92 4.02
CA ILE A 78 -0.67 16.23 3.36
C ILE A 78 0.54 16.43 2.43
N VAL A 79 1.75 16.12 2.89
CA VAL A 79 2.97 16.26 2.08
C VAL A 79 2.91 15.35 0.85
N ILE A 80 2.56 14.08 1.02
CA ILE A 80 2.44 13.14 -0.10
C ILE A 80 1.36 13.62 -1.08
N GLY A 81 0.19 14.03 -0.57
CA GLY A 81 -0.88 14.58 -1.41
C GLY A 81 -0.45 15.81 -2.21
N ALA A 82 0.24 16.76 -1.58
CA ALA A 82 0.77 17.95 -2.26
C ALA A 82 1.82 17.59 -3.32
N LEU A 83 2.70 16.63 -3.04
CA LEU A 83 3.68 16.13 -4.01
C LEU A 83 3.01 15.46 -5.20
N MET A 84 1.96 14.66 -4.99
CA MET A 84 1.19 14.04 -6.06
C MET A 84 0.49 15.08 -6.94
N ILE A 85 -0.15 16.08 -6.34
CA ILE A 85 -0.77 17.19 -7.10
C ILE A 85 0.29 17.93 -7.92
N ARG A 86 1.44 18.27 -7.32
CA ARG A 86 2.53 18.94 -8.05
C ARG A 86 3.04 18.08 -9.20
N GLY A 87 3.17 16.77 -9.01
CA GLY A 87 3.55 15.83 -10.06
C GLY A 87 2.54 15.80 -11.21
N ALA A 88 1.25 15.75 -10.88
CA ALA A 88 0.17 15.78 -11.87
C ALA A 88 0.15 17.10 -12.67
N LEU A 89 0.31 18.25 -12.01
CA LEU A 89 0.35 19.56 -12.68
C LEU A 89 1.56 19.72 -13.59
N LYS A 90 2.75 19.23 -13.18
CA LYS A 90 3.94 19.24 -14.04
C LYS A 90 3.80 18.33 -15.26
N GLY A 91 3.18 17.16 -15.09
CA GLY A 91 2.89 16.26 -16.20
C GLY A 91 1.87 16.83 -17.18
N ALA A 92 0.84 17.53 -16.67
CA ALA A 92 -0.19 18.17 -17.48
C ALA A 92 0.28 19.42 -18.24
N GLY A 93 1.32 20.12 -17.75
CA GLY A 93 1.94 21.25 -18.45
C GLY A 93 3.07 20.87 -19.41
N ALA A 94 3.45 19.58 -19.46
CA ALA A 94 4.48 19.04 -20.36
C ALA A 94 3.88 18.21 -21.52
N ALA A 95 2.55 18.09 -21.57
CA ALA A 95 1.77 17.53 -22.67
C ALA A 95 1.10 18.67 -23.45
#